data_AF-A0A7X9D8B4-F1
#
_entry.id   AF-A0A7X9D8B4-F1
#
_cell.length_a   1.000
_cell.length_b   1.000
_cell.length_c   1.000
_cell.angle_alpha   90.00
_cell.angle_beta   90.00
_cell.angle_gamma   90.00
#
_symmetry.space_group_name_H-M   'P 1'
#
loop_
_entity.id
_entity.type
_entity.pdbx_description
1 polymer ?
#
loop_
_entity_poly.entity_id
_entity_poly.type
_entity_poly.pdbx_seq_one_letter_code
_entity_poly.pdbx_strand_id
1 'polypeptide(L)' 'IVFLPGMMTGQILSGTSPLVAIKYQIAIMLGILGSVAFTVLIFVHRAYKVFFNKDAQLLLPEDTTVNE' A
#
# COMPACT_ATOMS: atom_id res chain seq x y z
N ILE A 1 -12.20 27.72 -11.57
CA ILE A 1 -10.88 27.14 -11.95
C ILE A 1 -10.73 25.78 -11.29
N VAL A 2 -10.53 24.72 -12.08
CA VAL A 2 -10.34 23.34 -11.61
C VAL A 2 -8.89 22.96 -11.86
N PHE A 3 -8.15 22.59 -10.83
CA PHE A 3 -6.75 22.19 -10.96
C PHE A 3 -6.67 20.69 -11.29
N LEU A 4 -6.22 20.38 -12.50
CA LEU A 4 -5.88 19.02 -12.91
C LEU A 4 -4.44 18.70 -12.46
N PRO A 5 -4.18 17.49 -11.93
CA PRO A 5 -2.84 17.06 -11.51
C PRO A 5 -1.79 17.30 -12.61
N GLY A 6 -0.57 17.72 -12.24
CA GLY A 6 0.46 18.16 -13.19
C GLY A 6 0.78 17.17 -14.32
N MET A 7 0.77 15.86 -14.01
CA MET A 7 0.99 14.80 -15.00
C MET A 7 -0.17 14.69 -16.01
N MET A 8 -1.41 14.88 -15.56
CA MET A 8 -2.59 14.84 -16.42
C MET A 8 -2.66 16.09 -17.31
N THR A 9 -2.37 17.27 -16.75
CA THR A 9 -2.28 18.52 -17.49
C THR A 9 -1.16 18.47 -18.53
N GLY A 10 0.00 17.89 -18.20
CA GLY A 10 1.10 17.70 -19.15
C GLY A 10 0.75 16.78 -20.33
N GLN A 11 0.03 15.67 -20.07
CA GLN A 11 -0.46 14.80 -21.14
C GLN A 11 -1.47 15.51 -22.06
N ILE A 12 -2.38 16.30 -21.48
CA ILE A 12 -3.36 17.09 -22.24
C ILE A 12 -2.67 18.14 -23.12
N LEU A 13 -1.70 18.89 -22.58
CA LEU A 13 -0.93 19.87 -23.35
C LEU A 13 -0.08 19.25 -24.46
N SER A 14 0.39 18.01 -24.28
CA SER A 14 1.16 17.28 -25.31
C SER A 14 0.33 16.79 -26.50
N GLY A 15 -0.98 17.05 -26.51
CA GLY A 15 -1.90 16.61 -27.56
C GLY A 15 -2.57 15.25 -27.29
N THR A 16 -2.41 14.70 -26.09
CA THR A 16 -3.09 13.46 -25.70
C THR A 16 -4.54 13.77 -25.32
N SER A 17 -5.50 12.95 -25.76
CA SER A 17 -6.91 13.14 -25.42
C SER A 17 -7.10 13.15 -23.90
N PRO A 18 -7.79 14.17 -23.32
CA PRO A 18 -8.03 14.26 -21.87
C PRO A 18 -8.71 13.03 -21.28
N LEU A 19 -9.57 12.38 -22.06
CA LEU A 19 -10.24 11.14 -21.66
C LEU A 19 -9.24 9.99 -21.43
N VAL A 20 -8.14 9.98 -22.17
CA VAL A 20 -7.09 8.97 -22.03
C VAL A 20 -6.28 9.25 -20.76
N ALA A 21 -5.85 10.49 -20.55
CA ALA A 21 -5.10 10.90 -19.35
C ALA A 21 -5.84 10.56 -18.04
N ILE A 22 -7.16 10.81 -18.00
CA ILE A 22 -8.01 10.48 -16.84
C ILE A 22 -8.10 8.97 -16.60
N LYS A 23 -8.31 8.17 -17.65
CA LYS A 23 -8.41 6.70 -17.53
C LYS A 23 -7.11 6.09 -17.01
N TYR A 24 -5.97 6.54 -17.52
CA TYR A 24 -4.66 6.09 -17.03
C TYR A 24 -4.45 6.43 -15.56
N GLN A 25 -4.80 7.64 -15.14
CA GLN A 25 -4.64 8.05 -13.75
C GLN A 25 -5.51 7.22 -12.79
N ILE A 26 -6.76 6.92 -13.18
CA ILE A 26 -7.65 6.05 -12.40
C ILE A 26 -7.06 4.64 -12.30
N ALA A 27 -6.57 4.08 -13.40
CA ALA A 27 -5.94 2.75 -13.39
C ALA A 27 -4.72 2.69 -12.46
N ILE A 28 -3.86 3.72 -12.48
CA ILE A 28 -2.70 3.82 -11.58
C ILE A 28 -3.14 3.89 -10.12
N MET A 29 -4.12 4.75 -9.80
CA MET A 29 -4.62 4.89 -8.43
C MET A 29 -5.23 3.58 -7.89
N LEU A 30 -6.00 2.87 -8.72
CA LEU A 30 -6.53 1.56 -8.38
C LEU A 30 -5.42 0.51 -8.21
N GLY A 31 -4.39 0.54 -9.05
CA GLY A 31 -3.23 -0.35 -8.94
C GLY A 31 -2.45 -0.13 -7.64
N ILE A 32 -2.19 1.12 -7.26
CA ILE A 32 -1.53 1.47 -6.00
C ILE A 32 -2.38 1.01 -4.82
N LEU A 33 -3.68 1.33 -4.82
CA LEU A 33 -4.61 0.91 -3.77
C LEU A 33 -4.62 -0.61 -3.60
N GLY A 34 -4.74 -1.36 -4.71
CA GLY A 34 -4.72 -2.82 -4.71
C GLY A 34 -3.40 -3.39 -4.18
N SER A 35 -2.27 -2.83 -4.63
CA SER A 35 -0.93 -3.23 -4.19
C SER A 35 -0.75 -3.04 -2.68
N VAL A 36 -1.15 -1.88 -2.15
CA VAL A 36 -1.07 -1.58 -0.72
C VAL A 36 -1.98 -2.51 0.07
N ALA A 37 -3.24 -2.70 -0.34
CA ALA A 37 -4.16 -3.60 0.34
C ALA A 37 -3.63 -5.04 0.38
N PHE A 38 -3.12 -5.54 -0.75
CA PHE A 38 -2.55 -6.88 -0.84
C PHE A 38 -1.30 -7.04 0.04
N THR A 39 -0.43 -6.03 0.04
CA THR A 39 0.77 -5.98 0.89
C THR A 39 0.40 -6.05 2.36
N VAL A 40 -0.58 -5.26 2.81
CA VAL A 40 -1.04 -5.25 4.20
C VAL A 40 -1.67 -6.60 4.58
N LEU A 41 -2.49 -7.20 3.71
CA LEU A 41 -3.08 -8.52 3.97
C LEU A 41 -2.02 -9.60 4.18
N ILE A 42 -1.01 -9.66 3.30
CA ILE A 42 0.10 -10.61 3.44
C ILE A 42 0.90 -10.31 4.70
N PHE A 43 1.24 -9.04 4.92
CA PHE A 43 2.03 -8.62 6.06
C PHE A 43 1.35 -8.99 7.38
N VAL A 44 0.06 -8.68 7.52
CA VAL A 44 -0.73 -9.00 8.71
C VAL A 44 -0.84 -10.52 8.89
N HIS A 45 -1.10 -11.29 7.84
CA HIS A 45 -1.13 -12.75 7.93
C HIS A 45 0.21 -13.34 8.40
N ARG A 46 1.33 -12.78 7.92
CA ARG A 46 2.67 -13.19 8.36
C ARG A 46 2.98 -12.72 9.77
N ALA A 47 2.62 -11.49 10.11
CA ALA A 47 2.80 -10.93 11.44
C ALA A 47 2.05 -11.76 12.48
N TYR A 48 0.82 -12.19 12.20
CA TYR A 48 0.09 -13.12 13.09
C TYR A 48 0.88 -14.41 13.34
N LYS A 49 1.45 -15.01 12.29
CA LYS A 49 2.23 -16.25 12.45
C LYS A 49 3.58 -16.06 13.16
N VAL A 50 4.18 -14.86 13.07
CA VAL A 50 5.47 -14.54 13.69
C VAL A 50 5.30 -14.18 15.16
N PHE A 51 4.29 -13.38 15.49
CA PHE A 51 4.10 -12.84 16.83
C PHE A 51 3.18 -13.69 17.72
N PHE A 52 2.28 -14.48 17.13
CA PHE A 52 1.28 -15.24 17.89
C PHE A 52 1.47 -16.75 17.73
N ASN A 53 1.50 -17.45 18.86
CA ASN A 53 1.51 -18.91 18.90
C ASN A 53 0.12 -19.49 18.54
N LYS A 54 -0.03 -20.82 18.40
CA LYS A 54 -1.32 -21.47 18.04
C LYS A 54 -2.49 -21.10 18.97
N ASP A 55 -2.18 -20.71 20.20
CA ASP A 55 -3.14 -20.29 21.23
C ASP A 55 -3.38 -18.77 21.27
N ALA A 56 -2.98 -18.04 20.21
CA ALA A 56 -3.12 -16.59 20.08
C ALA A 56 -2.45 -15.76 21.21
N GLN A 57 -1.44 -16.34 21.87
CA GLN A 57 -0.61 -15.63 22.84
C GLN A 57 0.51 -14.86 22.13
N LEU A 58 0.69 -13.59 22.53
CA LEU A 58 1.80 -12.77 22.07
C LEU A 58 3.10 -13.33 22.64
N LEU A 59 4.02 -13.77 21.78
CA LEU A 59 5.35 -14.18 22.19
C LEU A 59 6.16 -12.92 22.52
N LEU A 60 6.31 -12.63 23.80
CA LEU A 60 7.26 -11.62 24.25
C LEU A 60 8.67 -12.14 23.95
N PRO A 61 9.55 -11.35 23.32
CA PRO A 61 10.98 -11.68 23.33
C PRO A 61 11.36 -11.82 24.80
N GLU A 62 11.92 -12.97 25.18
CA GLU A 62 12.43 -13.20 26.53
C GLU A 62 13.24 -11.97 26.93
N ASP A 63 12.75 -11.28 27.96
CA ASP A 63 13.54 -10.29 28.67
C ASP A 63 14.82 -11.03 29.01
N THR A 64 15.95 -10.53 28.48
CA THR A 64 17.25 -11.04 28.87
C THR A 64 17.38 -10.69 30.34
N THR A 65 16.83 -11.52 31.20
CA THR A 65 17.34 -11.69 32.55
C THR A 65 18.72 -12.24 32.33
N VAL A 66 19.65 -11.30 32.16
CA VAL A 66 21.05 -11.44 32.56
C VAL A 66 20.98 -11.85 34.02
N ASN A 67 20.73 -13.14 34.25
CA ASN A 67 20.93 -13.77 35.53
C ASN A 67 22.45 -13.91 35.64
N GLU A 68 22.99 -13.04 36.49
CA GLU A 68 24.17 -13.18 37.36
C GLU A 68 25.40 -13.92 36.82
#